data_AF-A0A9Q5N7Q6-F1
#
_entry.id   AF-A0A9Q5N7Q6-F1
#
_cell.length_a   1.000
_cell.length_b   1.000
_cell.length_c   1.000
_cell.angle_alpha   90.00
_cell.angle_beta   90.00
_cell.angle_gamma   90.00
#
_symmetry.space_group_name_H-M   'P 1'
#
loop_
_entity.id
_entity.type
_entity.pdbx_description
1 polymer ?
#
loop_
_entity_poly.entity_id
_entity_poly.type
_entity_poly.pdbx_seq_one_letter_code
_entity_poly.pdbx_strand_id
1 'polypeptide(L)'
;MDLRRRNPSLTRRISHAIDEVKTAENNALEYVKTLTWYQLEEWQKDNEYIVQGYRRAQNNWKGCFHSIFGYLHNETVNIHSHLWGAVLFLVLFFSSQLYVMARYPTATWVDSTMFSVFIISAVVCLTSSSFYHMAGCHSERVARRCHALDYSGIVVLIVGSFFPAVYYAFFCEPVLQGTYLSGAAFIVLNPEYSKPTHRGARTKVFIALGLSAVVPLSHALLTHGLGTLREEMGVHFVVLSGALYIFGAVL
;
A
#
# COMPACT_ATOMS: atom_id res chain seq x y z
N MET A 1 -28.94 -7.74 -55.82
CA MET A 1 -29.38 -8.74 -54.82
C MET A 1 -29.06 -8.14 -53.46
N ASP A 2 -30.08 -7.59 -52.81
CA ASP A 2 -29.95 -6.53 -51.79
C ASP A 2 -30.10 -7.12 -50.37
N LEU A 3 -28.99 -7.23 -49.63
CA LEU A 3 -28.90 -7.91 -48.32
C LEU A 3 -29.20 -7.00 -47.11
N ARG A 4 -30.07 -5.99 -47.23
CA ARG A 4 -30.27 -4.97 -46.17
C ARG A 4 -31.73 -4.64 -45.79
N ARG A 5 -32.60 -5.63 -45.66
CA ARG A 5 -33.86 -5.44 -44.89
C ARG A 5 -33.75 -6.09 -43.51
N ARG A 6 -33.22 -5.35 -42.52
CA ARG A 6 -33.33 -5.72 -41.10
C ARG A 6 -34.81 -5.65 -40.71
N ASN A 7 -35.41 -6.79 -40.34
CA ASN A 7 -36.81 -6.87 -39.90
C ASN A 7 -36.97 -6.14 -38.54
N PRO A 8 -37.69 -5.00 -38.48
CA PRO A 8 -37.81 -4.21 -37.24
C PRO A 8 -38.48 -4.97 -36.10
N SER A 9 -39.38 -5.91 -36.43
CA SER A 9 -40.08 -6.74 -35.44
C SER A 9 -39.15 -7.77 -34.78
N LEU A 10 -38.20 -8.33 -35.55
CA LEU A 10 -37.19 -9.25 -35.02
C LEU A 10 -36.22 -8.51 -34.10
N THR A 11 -35.74 -7.33 -34.50
CA THR A 11 -34.88 -6.49 -33.67
C THR A 11 -35.55 -6.14 -32.33
N ARG A 12 -36.84 -5.80 -32.34
CA ARG A 12 -37.62 -5.48 -31.13
C ARG A 12 -37.82 -6.69 -30.21
N ARG A 13 -38.02 -7.88 -30.77
CA ARG A 13 -38.12 -9.13 -29.99
C ARG A 13 -36.78 -9.48 -29.35
N ILE A 14 -35.68 -9.32 -30.08
CA ILE A 14 -34.33 -9.54 -29.55
C ILE A 14 -34.02 -8.55 -28.43
N SER A 15 -34.32 -7.25 -28.60
CA SER A 15 -34.09 -6.28 -27.54
C SER A 15 -34.91 -6.58 -26.27
N HIS A 16 -36.18 -6.95 -26.43
CA HIS A 16 -37.03 -7.33 -25.29
C HIS A 16 -36.50 -8.57 -24.56
N ALA A 17 -36.09 -9.61 -25.29
CA ALA A 17 -35.50 -10.81 -24.70
C ALA A 17 -34.18 -10.49 -23.97
N ILE A 18 -33.35 -9.59 -24.51
CA ILE A 18 -32.12 -9.12 -23.84
C ILE A 18 -32.47 -8.40 -22.53
N ASP A 19 -33.49 -7.55 -22.52
CA ASP A 19 -33.90 -6.81 -21.33
C ASP A 19 -34.50 -7.73 -20.25
N GLU A 20 -35.27 -8.75 -20.64
CA GLU A 20 -35.76 -9.79 -19.72
C GLU A 20 -34.60 -10.59 -19.10
N VAL A 21 -33.63 -11.01 -19.91
CA VAL A 21 -32.43 -11.73 -19.43
C VAL A 21 -31.64 -10.86 -18.46
N LYS A 22 -31.39 -9.58 -18.78
CA LYS A 22 -30.71 -8.65 -17.88
C LYS A 22 -31.45 -8.45 -16.56
N THR A 23 -32.79 -8.37 -16.62
CA THR A 23 -33.62 -8.20 -15.43
C THR A 23 -33.55 -9.44 -14.53
N ALA A 24 -33.65 -10.63 -15.12
CA ALA A 24 -33.51 -11.89 -14.40
C ALA A 24 -32.10 -12.06 -13.79
N GLU A 25 -31.06 -11.66 -14.53
CA GLU A 25 -29.68 -11.65 -14.04
C GLU A 25 -29.52 -10.69 -12.87
N ASN A 26 -30.02 -9.46 -12.96
CA ASN A 26 -29.97 -8.48 -11.87
C ASN A 26 -30.69 -8.97 -10.60
N ASN A 27 -31.84 -9.63 -10.76
CA ASN A 27 -32.57 -10.22 -9.63
C ASN A 27 -31.78 -11.38 -9.00
N ALA A 28 -31.17 -12.26 -9.79
CA ALA A 28 -30.30 -13.32 -9.27
C ALA A 28 -29.06 -12.73 -8.56
N LEU A 29 -28.54 -11.63 -9.11
CA LEU A 29 -27.52 -10.78 -8.52
C LEU A 29 -28.01 -9.96 -7.32
N GLU A 30 -29.20 -10.16 -6.76
CA GLU A 30 -29.47 -9.68 -5.41
C GLU A 30 -29.06 -10.74 -4.37
N TYR A 31 -29.18 -12.03 -4.73
CA TYR A 31 -28.99 -13.15 -3.80
C TYR A 31 -27.55 -13.65 -3.66
N VAL A 32 -26.69 -13.44 -4.66
CA VAL A 32 -25.26 -13.81 -4.55
C VAL A 32 -24.54 -12.82 -3.61
N LYS A 33 -23.45 -13.19 -2.92
CA LYS A 33 -22.68 -12.22 -2.11
C LYS A 33 -21.52 -11.58 -2.88
N THR A 34 -21.01 -12.30 -3.89
CA THR A 34 -19.85 -11.92 -4.68
C THR A 34 -20.14 -11.99 -6.18
N LEU A 35 -19.30 -11.34 -6.97
CA LEU A 35 -19.39 -11.23 -8.42
C LEU A 35 -18.24 -11.98 -9.10
N THR A 36 -18.44 -12.33 -10.37
CA THR A 36 -17.40 -12.78 -11.29
C THR A 36 -16.73 -11.59 -11.98
N TRP A 37 -15.53 -11.78 -12.55
CA TRP A 37 -14.80 -10.74 -13.29
C TRP A 37 -15.64 -10.01 -14.36
N TYR A 38 -16.45 -10.76 -15.11
CA TYR A 38 -17.27 -10.24 -16.20
C TYR A 38 -18.47 -9.40 -15.72
N GLN A 39 -18.86 -9.55 -14.46
CA GLN A 39 -19.97 -8.81 -13.84
C GLN A 39 -19.52 -7.52 -13.15
N LEU A 40 -18.22 -7.25 -13.09
CA LEU A 40 -17.67 -6.04 -12.50
C LEU A 40 -17.95 -4.79 -13.33
N GLU A 41 -18.17 -3.68 -12.64
CA GLU A 41 -18.05 -2.36 -13.26
C GLU A 41 -16.61 -2.13 -13.74
N GLU A 42 -16.44 -1.34 -14.80
CA GLU A 42 -15.14 -1.18 -15.45
C GLU A 42 -14.06 -0.62 -14.51
N TRP A 43 -14.44 0.25 -13.58
CA TRP A 43 -13.50 0.82 -12.60
C TRP A 43 -13.07 -0.17 -11.51
N GLN A 44 -13.77 -1.29 -11.33
CA GLN A 44 -13.42 -2.35 -10.37
C GLN A 44 -12.52 -3.43 -10.97
N LYS A 45 -12.34 -3.45 -12.28
CA LYS A 45 -11.54 -4.44 -13.00
C LYS A 45 -10.04 -4.13 -12.89
N ASP A 46 -9.39 -4.74 -11.90
CA ASP A 46 -7.95 -4.58 -11.65
C ASP A 46 -7.10 -5.75 -12.17
N ASN A 47 -7.49 -7.00 -11.88
CA ASN A 47 -6.72 -8.20 -12.22
C ASN A 47 -7.60 -9.30 -12.84
N GLU A 48 -7.46 -9.53 -14.15
CA GLU A 48 -8.26 -10.48 -14.92
C GLU A 48 -8.03 -11.97 -14.56
N TYR A 49 -6.93 -12.28 -13.87
CA TYR A 49 -6.62 -13.63 -13.43
C TYR A 49 -7.43 -14.06 -12.20
N ILE A 50 -8.04 -13.11 -11.47
CA ILE A 50 -8.99 -13.40 -10.40
C ILE A 50 -10.38 -13.47 -11.05
N VAL A 51 -10.92 -14.68 -11.20
CA VAL A 51 -12.15 -14.88 -11.99
C VAL A 51 -13.45 -14.68 -11.19
N GLN A 52 -13.40 -14.79 -9.86
CA GLN A 52 -14.57 -14.75 -8.98
C GLN A 52 -14.24 -14.27 -7.56
N GLY A 53 -15.28 -13.98 -6.79
CA GLY A 53 -15.15 -13.59 -5.38
C GLY A 53 -15.10 -12.08 -5.16
N TYR A 54 -15.41 -11.28 -6.19
CA TYR A 54 -15.41 -9.83 -6.07
C TYR A 54 -16.58 -9.30 -5.26
N ARG A 55 -16.37 -8.19 -4.56
CA ARG A 55 -17.48 -7.49 -3.88
C ARG A 55 -18.24 -6.60 -4.84
N ARG A 56 -19.55 -6.53 -4.64
CA ARG A 56 -20.42 -5.54 -5.28
C ARG A 56 -20.08 -4.13 -4.83
N ALA A 57 -20.31 -3.16 -5.71
CA ALA A 57 -20.35 -1.76 -5.35
C ALA A 57 -21.40 -1.52 -4.25
N GLN A 58 -20.95 -1.08 -3.08
CA GLN A 58 -21.79 -0.88 -1.90
C GLN A 58 -22.46 0.51 -1.92
N ASN A 59 -21.77 1.53 -2.44
CA ASN A 59 -22.17 2.94 -2.39
C ASN A 59 -22.48 3.48 -0.98
N ASN A 60 -22.08 2.75 0.06
CA ASN A 60 -22.24 3.14 1.45
C ASN A 60 -21.15 2.49 2.31
N TRP A 61 -20.73 3.19 3.37
CA TRP A 61 -19.69 2.71 4.29
C TRP A 61 -20.10 1.50 5.11
N LYS A 62 -21.38 1.40 5.50
CA LYS A 62 -21.87 0.28 6.33
C LYS A 62 -21.61 -1.07 5.64
N GLY A 63 -21.88 -1.18 4.35
CA GLY A 63 -21.60 -2.36 3.54
C GLY A 63 -20.10 -2.66 3.43
N CYS A 64 -19.28 -1.62 3.25
CA CYS A 64 -17.81 -1.76 3.21
C CYS A 64 -17.25 -2.31 4.53
N PHE A 65 -17.63 -1.73 5.66
CA PHE A 65 -17.23 -2.21 6.99
C PHE A 65 -17.77 -3.61 7.30
N HIS A 66 -19.03 -3.88 6.93
CA HIS A 66 -19.61 -5.21 7.10
C HIS A 66 -18.81 -6.27 6.31
N SER A 67 -18.29 -5.94 5.13
CA SER A 67 -17.54 -6.90 4.30
C SER A 67 -16.26 -7.41 4.97
N ILE A 68 -15.67 -6.67 5.92
CA ILE A 68 -14.45 -7.09 6.63
C ILE A 68 -14.65 -8.45 7.31
N PHE A 69 -15.80 -8.65 7.98
CA PHE A 69 -16.08 -9.86 8.76
C PHE A 69 -17.34 -10.61 8.31
N GLY A 70 -18.10 -10.07 7.36
CA GLY A 70 -19.42 -10.58 6.99
C GLY A 70 -19.40 -11.76 6.02
N TYR A 71 -18.36 -11.87 5.17
CA TYR A 71 -18.19 -12.96 4.21
C TYR A 71 -16.79 -12.93 3.58
N LEU A 72 -16.36 -14.05 2.99
CA LEU A 72 -15.10 -14.14 2.26
C LEU A 72 -15.22 -13.59 0.84
N HIS A 73 -14.20 -12.85 0.42
CA HIS A 73 -14.11 -12.24 -0.90
C HIS A 73 -12.64 -12.06 -1.31
N ASN A 74 -12.39 -11.65 -2.56
CA ASN A 74 -11.05 -11.50 -3.13
C ASN A 74 -10.13 -10.55 -2.32
N GLU A 75 -10.70 -9.51 -1.68
CA GLU A 75 -9.94 -8.58 -0.84
C GLU A 75 -9.75 -9.02 0.63
N THR A 76 -10.29 -10.15 1.08
CA THR A 76 -10.29 -10.50 2.52
C THR A 76 -8.87 -10.60 3.09
N VAL A 77 -7.97 -11.28 2.38
CA VAL A 77 -6.57 -11.42 2.82
C VAL A 77 -5.84 -10.08 2.78
N ASN A 78 -6.10 -9.24 1.77
CA ASN A 78 -5.49 -7.91 1.67
C ASN A 78 -5.90 -7.01 2.85
N ILE A 79 -7.19 -7.04 3.24
CA ILE A 79 -7.67 -6.28 4.41
C ILE A 79 -7.01 -6.79 5.69
N HIS A 80 -7.07 -8.10 5.96
CA HIS A 80 -6.64 -8.66 7.23
C HIS A 80 -5.13 -8.71 7.43
N SER A 81 -4.36 -9.00 6.38
CA SER A 81 -2.90 -9.00 6.45
C SER A 81 -2.38 -7.62 6.90
N HIS A 82 -2.92 -6.54 6.34
CA HIS A 82 -2.51 -5.19 6.70
C HIS A 82 -3.18 -4.69 8.00
N LEU A 83 -4.44 -5.03 8.27
CA LEU A 83 -5.11 -4.66 9.52
C LEU A 83 -4.39 -5.21 10.74
N TRP A 84 -4.12 -6.52 10.73
CA TRP A 84 -3.43 -7.17 11.84
C TRP A 84 -1.95 -6.80 11.90
N GLY A 85 -1.33 -6.53 10.75
CA GLY A 85 -0.02 -5.89 10.70
C GLY A 85 -0.01 -4.54 11.43
N ALA A 86 -1.00 -3.66 11.17
CA ALA A 86 -1.09 -2.35 11.84
C ALA A 86 -1.25 -2.50 13.35
N VAL A 87 -2.10 -3.44 13.81
CA VAL A 87 -2.27 -3.75 15.24
C VAL A 87 -0.95 -4.24 15.85
N LEU A 88 -0.23 -5.14 15.16
CA LEU A 88 1.07 -5.62 15.61
C LEU A 88 2.07 -4.46 15.77
N PHE A 89 2.19 -3.57 14.78
CA PHE A 89 3.10 -2.43 14.86
C PHE A 89 2.70 -1.42 15.94
N LEU A 90 1.40 -1.24 16.20
CA LEU A 90 0.93 -0.45 17.35
C LEU A 90 1.34 -1.07 18.69
N VAL A 91 1.23 -2.39 18.84
CA VAL A 91 1.71 -3.09 20.05
C VAL A 91 3.22 -2.96 20.18
N LEU A 92 3.96 -3.11 19.07
CA LEU A 92 5.41 -2.91 19.04
C LEU A 92 5.79 -1.48 19.43
N PHE A 93 5.04 -0.47 18.99
CA PHE A 93 5.26 0.92 19.39
C PHE A 93 5.28 1.07 20.91
N PHE A 94 4.19 0.69 21.58
CA PHE A 94 4.08 0.89 23.04
C PHE A 94 5.07 0.00 23.80
N SER A 95 5.21 -1.26 23.40
CA SER A 95 6.13 -2.19 24.08
C SER A 95 7.60 -1.78 23.91
N SER A 96 8.00 -1.26 22.75
CA SER A 96 9.37 -0.79 22.55
C SER A 96 9.67 0.46 23.37
N GLN A 97 8.73 1.40 23.48
CA GLN A 97 8.91 2.59 24.33
C GLN A 97 9.13 2.19 25.79
N LEU A 98 8.28 1.31 26.32
CA LEU A 98 8.40 0.81 27.69
C LEU A 98 9.72 0.05 27.90
N TYR A 99 10.11 -0.77 26.94
CA TYR A 99 11.34 -1.55 27.00
C TYR A 99 12.59 -0.65 27.00
N VAL A 100 12.66 0.34 26.11
CA VAL A 100 13.79 1.27 26.02
C VAL A 100 13.93 2.08 27.30
N MET A 101 12.82 2.65 27.79
CA MET A 101 12.80 3.42 29.04
C MET A 101 13.28 2.59 30.24
N ALA A 102 12.91 1.31 30.30
CA ALA A 102 13.30 0.43 31.41
C ALA A 102 14.75 -0.07 31.32
N ARG A 103 15.26 -0.35 30.11
CA ARG A 103 16.52 -1.07 29.92
C ARG A 103 17.73 -0.18 29.64
N TYR A 104 17.51 0.99 29.04
CA TYR A 104 18.56 1.89 28.56
C TYR A 104 18.38 3.30 29.14
N PRO A 105 18.77 3.53 30.40
CA PRO A 105 18.61 4.84 31.05
C PRO A 105 19.46 5.95 30.42
N THR A 106 20.46 5.59 29.62
CA THR A 106 21.28 6.54 28.84
C THR A 106 20.66 6.90 27.49
N ALA A 107 19.60 6.21 27.06
CA ALA A 107 18.91 6.53 25.82
C ALA A 107 18.18 7.87 25.98
N THR A 108 18.40 8.76 25.02
CA THR A 108 17.73 10.05 24.95
C THR A 108 16.33 9.90 24.32
N TRP A 109 15.52 10.94 24.44
CA TRP A 109 14.24 11.00 23.74
C TRP A 109 14.42 11.00 22.20
N VAL A 110 15.57 11.44 21.69
CA VAL A 110 15.88 11.44 20.26
C VAL A 110 16.03 10.01 19.76
N ASP A 111 16.77 9.16 20.49
CA ASP A 111 16.93 7.73 20.17
C ASP A 111 15.57 7.04 20.00
N SER A 112 14.69 7.22 20.99
CA SER A 112 13.35 6.65 20.97
C SER A 112 12.47 7.24 19.87
N THR A 113 12.68 8.51 19.51
CA THR A 113 11.92 9.20 18.46
C THR A 113 12.28 8.65 17.09
N MET A 114 13.56 8.43 16.79
CA MET A 114 13.98 7.92 15.48
C MET A 114 13.39 6.53 15.20
N PHE A 115 13.38 5.66 16.21
CA PHE A 115 12.72 4.36 16.10
C PHE A 115 11.18 4.49 16.00
N SER A 116 10.59 5.42 16.75
CA SER A 116 9.15 5.71 16.72
C SER A 116 8.67 6.17 15.35
N VAL A 117 9.45 6.99 14.64
CA VAL A 117 9.13 7.46 13.30
C VAL A 117 8.91 6.28 12.35
N PHE A 118 9.80 5.29 12.36
CA PHE A 118 9.63 4.08 11.54
C PHE A 118 8.36 3.31 11.89
N ILE A 119 8.12 3.05 13.17
CA ILE A 119 6.95 2.27 13.60
C ILE A 119 5.65 3.00 13.24
N ILE A 120 5.55 4.31 13.51
CA ILE A 120 4.37 5.10 13.17
C ILE A 120 4.15 5.12 11.65
N SER A 121 5.21 5.28 10.86
CA SER A 121 5.11 5.21 9.40
C SER A 121 4.61 3.85 8.91
N ALA A 122 5.02 2.75 9.55
CA ALA A 122 4.50 1.41 9.26
C ALA A 122 3.01 1.28 9.61
N VAL A 123 2.58 1.80 10.76
CA VAL A 123 1.15 1.85 11.14
C VAL A 123 0.34 2.64 10.13
N VAL A 124 0.82 3.81 9.69
CA VAL A 124 0.15 4.65 8.69
C VAL A 124 0.02 3.90 7.35
N CYS A 125 1.10 3.26 6.88
CA CYS A 125 1.09 2.47 5.65
C CYS A 125 0.09 1.31 5.71
N LEU A 126 0.16 0.49 6.76
CA LEU A 126 -0.70 -0.69 6.91
C LEU A 126 -2.17 -0.31 7.11
N THR A 127 -2.44 0.77 7.86
CA THR A 127 -3.81 1.25 8.09
C THR A 127 -4.39 1.85 6.81
N SER A 128 -3.63 2.67 6.08
CA SER A 128 -4.10 3.25 4.81
C SER A 128 -4.39 2.17 3.77
N SER A 129 -3.55 1.14 3.71
CA SER A 129 -3.75 0.00 2.82
C SER A 129 -4.96 -0.85 3.18
N SER A 130 -5.09 -1.24 4.45
CA SER A 130 -6.27 -1.97 4.93
C SER A 130 -7.56 -1.18 4.69
N PHE A 131 -7.52 0.14 4.92
CA PHE A 131 -8.65 1.03 4.63
C PHE A 131 -8.98 1.11 3.14
N TYR A 132 -7.97 1.15 2.26
CA TYR A 132 -8.20 1.09 0.82
C TYR A 132 -8.84 -0.23 0.39
N HIS A 133 -8.28 -1.36 0.79
CA HIS A 133 -8.85 -2.66 0.45
C HIS A 133 -10.25 -2.83 1.03
N MET A 134 -10.56 -2.27 2.20
CA MET A 134 -11.93 -2.23 2.71
C MET A 134 -12.84 -1.35 1.83
N ALA A 135 -12.42 -0.11 1.54
CA ALA A 135 -13.20 0.92 0.84
C ALA A 135 -13.28 0.74 -0.68
N GLY A 136 -12.48 -0.17 -1.26
CA GLY A 136 -12.38 -0.39 -2.70
C GLY A 136 -13.71 -0.79 -3.36
N CYS A 137 -14.66 -1.33 -2.59
CA CYS A 137 -16.00 -1.65 -3.07
C CYS A 137 -17.03 -0.51 -2.87
N HIS A 138 -16.64 0.69 -2.42
CA HIS A 138 -17.60 1.76 -2.12
C HIS A 138 -18.19 2.38 -3.40
N SER A 139 -17.41 3.21 -4.08
CA SER A 139 -17.75 3.86 -5.35
C SER A 139 -16.45 4.31 -6.02
N GLU A 140 -16.48 4.49 -7.35
CA GLU A 140 -15.27 4.84 -8.13
C GLU A 140 -14.48 6.02 -7.53
N ARG A 141 -15.19 7.08 -7.13
CA ARG A 141 -14.56 8.28 -6.55
C ARG A 141 -13.86 7.99 -5.22
N VAL A 142 -14.48 7.18 -4.36
CA VAL A 142 -13.92 6.82 -3.05
C VAL A 142 -12.73 5.88 -3.26
N ALA A 143 -12.89 4.84 -4.08
CA ALA A 143 -11.83 3.89 -4.40
C ALA A 143 -10.57 4.60 -4.92
N ARG A 144 -10.72 5.55 -5.86
CA ARG A 144 -9.61 6.32 -6.40
C ARG A 144 -8.87 7.17 -5.35
N ARG A 145 -9.62 7.79 -4.42
CA ARG A 145 -9.03 8.59 -3.32
C ARG A 145 -8.32 7.71 -2.30
N CYS A 146 -8.94 6.60 -1.91
CA CYS A 146 -8.35 5.65 -0.98
C CYS A 146 -7.10 4.98 -1.59
N HIS A 147 -7.11 4.67 -2.88
CA HIS A 147 -5.92 4.16 -3.59
C HIS A 147 -4.76 5.18 -3.55
N ALA A 148 -5.05 6.48 -3.69
CA ALA A 148 -4.03 7.53 -3.54
C ALA A 148 -3.49 7.63 -2.10
N LEU A 149 -4.35 7.42 -1.09
CA LEU A 149 -3.95 7.39 0.32
C LEU A 149 -3.06 6.18 0.63
N ASP A 150 -3.44 4.99 0.17
CA ASP A 150 -2.64 3.75 0.30
C ASP A 150 -1.25 3.91 -0.34
N TYR A 151 -1.22 4.42 -1.57
CA TYR A 151 0.03 4.73 -2.25
C TYR A 151 0.90 5.72 -1.47
N SER A 152 0.30 6.75 -0.87
CA SER A 152 1.01 7.71 -0.01
C SER A 152 1.56 7.05 1.25
N GLY A 153 0.85 6.06 1.80
CA GLY A 153 1.29 5.23 2.92
C GLY A 153 2.62 4.52 2.65
N ILE A 154 2.78 3.94 1.45
CA ILE A 154 4.04 3.29 1.03
C ILE A 154 5.21 4.29 1.05
N VAL A 155 5.00 5.49 0.51
CA VAL A 155 6.02 6.56 0.51
C VAL A 155 6.38 6.96 1.95
N VAL A 156 5.37 7.15 2.81
CA VAL A 156 5.58 7.47 4.24
C VAL A 156 6.38 6.39 4.96
N LEU A 157 6.15 5.11 4.68
CA LEU A 157 6.92 3.99 5.23
C LEU A 157 8.38 4.00 4.75
N ILE A 158 8.62 4.16 3.45
CA ILE A 158 9.98 4.19 2.89
C ILE A 158 10.79 5.35 3.48
N VAL A 159 10.18 6.52 3.60
CA VAL A 159 10.84 7.69 4.19
C VAL A 159 11.03 7.51 5.70
N GLY A 160 10.01 6.98 6.39
CA GLY A 160 10.07 6.73 7.82
C GLY A 160 11.15 5.72 8.22
N SER A 161 11.42 4.71 7.38
CA SER A 161 12.48 3.74 7.63
C SER A 161 13.89 4.31 7.46
N PHE A 162 14.05 5.40 6.70
CA PHE A 162 15.33 6.08 6.53
C PHE A 162 15.83 6.79 7.79
N PHE A 163 14.91 7.38 8.57
CA PHE A 163 15.27 8.15 9.76
C PHE A 163 16.12 7.36 10.75
N PRO A 164 15.67 6.22 11.30
CA PRO A 164 16.50 5.43 12.21
C PRO A 164 17.72 4.83 11.50
N ALA A 165 17.61 4.40 10.24
CA ALA A 165 18.74 3.81 9.52
C ALA A 165 19.92 4.79 9.38
N VAL A 166 19.66 6.04 8.96
CA VAL A 166 20.69 7.08 8.84
C VAL A 166 21.17 7.54 10.22
N TYR A 167 20.24 7.72 11.17
CA TYR A 167 20.58 8.15 12.53
C TYR A 167 21.56 7.20 13.21
N TYR A 168 21.27 5.89 13.21
CA TYR A 168 22.13 4.91 13.86
C TYR A 168 23.40 4.60 13.04
N ALA A 169 23.35 4.66 11.70
CA ALA A 169 24.55 4.48 10.88
C ALA A 169 25.57 5.62 11.07
N PHE A 170 25.11 6.85 11.30
CA PHE A 170 25.97 8.03 11.41
C PHE A 170 25.84 8.71 12.77
N PHE A 171 25.66 7.93 13.84
CA PHE A 171 25.28 8.43 15.17
C PHE A 171 26.18 9.57 15.66
N CYS A 172 27.49 9.45 15.45
CA CYS A 172 28.50 10.44 15.85
C CYS A 172 28.75 11.55 14.80
N GLU A 173 28.06 11.52 13.66
CA GLU A 173 28.35 12.35 12.48
C GLU A 173 27.11 13.16 12.03
N PRO A 174 26.67 14.18 12.80
CA PRO A 174 25.40 14.87 12.58
C PRO A 174 25.31 15.61 11.23
N VAL A 175 26.45 16.03 10.67
CA VAL A 175 26.50 16.67 9.34
C VAL A 175 26.12 15.66 8.24
N LEU A 176 26.57 14.41 8.35
CA LEU A 176 26.22 13.35 7.40
C LEU A 176 24.74 12.97 7.54
N GLN A 177 24.24 12.85 8.77
CA GLN A 177 22.82 12.63 9.03
C GLN A 177 21.95 13.67 8.32
N GLY A 178 22.23 14.96 8.58
CA GLY A 178 21.46 16.07 7.99
C GLY A 178 21.53 16.10 6.46
N THR A 179 22.69 15.79 5.89
CA THR A 179 22.89 15.73 4.43
C THR A 179 22.03 14.64 3.78
N TYR A 180 22.07 13.41 4.33
CA TYR A 180 21.31 12.29 3.78
C TYR A 180 19.80 12.45 3.95
N LEU A 181 19.34 12.90 5.13
CA LEU A 181 17.92 13.13 5.38
C LEU A 181 17.37 14.27 4.50
N SER A 182 18.15 15.34 4.28
CA SER A 182 17.75 16.42 3.39
C SER A 182 17.66 15.97 1.93
N GLY A 183 18.58 15.11 1.49
CA GLY A 183 18.53 14.48 0.17
C GLY A 183 17.27 13.63 -0.03
N ALA A 184 16.92 12.80 0.96
CA ALA A 184 15.70 12.01 0.94
C ALA A 184 14.45 12.92 0.91
N ALA A 185 14.41 13.97 1.72
CA ALA A 185 13.32 14.95 1.73
C ALA A 185 13.16 15.65 0.37
N PHE A 186 14.26 16.04 -0.29
CA PHE A 186 14.23 16.66 -1.61
C PHE A 186 13.59 15.75 -2.67
N ILE A 187 13.89 14.45 -2.63
CA ILE A 187 13.26 13.47 -3.52
C ILE A 187 11.75 13.44 -3.26
N VAL A 188 11.31 13.30 -2.01
CA VAL A 188 9.87 13.15 -1.69
C VAL A 188 9.07 14.41 -2.02
N LEU A 189 9.65 15.58 -1.74
CA LEU A 189 8.98 16.88 -1.89
C LEU A 189 9.00 17.42 -3.32
N ASN A 190 9.62 16.70 -4.27
CA ASN A 190 9.68 17.17 -5.64
C ASN A 190 8.26 17.25 -6.25
N PRO A 191 7.79 18.45 -6.67
CA PRO A 191 6.45 18.64 -7.20
C PRO A 191 6.14 17.81 -8.45
N GLU A 192 7.17 17.36 -9.18
CA GLU A 192 7.02 16.47 -10.33
C GLU A 192 6.27 15.19 -9.95
N TYR A 193 6.45 14.71 -8.72
CA TYR A 193 5.83 13.49 -8.22
C TYR A 193 4.37 13.66 -7.79
N SER A 194 3.88 14.90 -7.72
CA SER A 194 2.46 15.21 -7.49
C SER A 194 1.65 15.30 -8.79
N LYS A 195 2.31 15.27 -9.97
CA LYS A 195 1.62 15.38 -11.26
C LYS A 195 0.94 14.04 -11.62
N PRO A 196 -0.27 14.06 -12.21
CA PRO A 196 -1.03 12.87 -12.59
C PRO A 196 -0.47 12.14 -13.84
N THR A 197 0.85 12.15 -14.03
CA THR A 197 1.51 11.36 -15.05
C THR A 197 1.50 9.89 -14.64
N HIS A 198 0.90 9.04 -15.50
CA HIS A 198 0.64 7.63 -15.26
C HIS A 198 1.88 6.82 -14.83
N ARG A 199 1.63 5.69 -14.15
CA ARG A 199 2.48 4.54 -13.72
C ARG A 199 4.01 4.78 -13.61
N GLY A 200 4.69 5.25 -14.65
CA GLY A 200 6.14 5.48 -14.68
C GLY A 200 6.67 6.56 -13.72
N ALA A 201 5.89 7.60 -13.38
CA ALA A 201 6.32 8.57 -12.36
C ALA A 201 6.42 7.93 -10.96
N ARG A 202 5.52 7.00 -10.64
CA ARG A 202 5.50 6.26 -9.37
C ARG A 202 6.69 5.32 -9.23
N THR A 203 6.97 4.55 -10.28
CA THR A 203 8.15 3.66 -10.33
C THR A 203 9.45 4.45 -10.18
N LYS A 204 9.56 5.63 -10.80
CA LYS A 204 10.73 6.51 -10.65
C LYS A 204 10.94 6.99 -9.21
N VAL A 205 9.86 7.33 -8.49
CA VAL A 205 9.94 7.72 -7.07
C VAL A 205 10.51 6.58 -6.23
N PHE A 206 9.99 5.37 -6.39
CA PHE A 206 10.47 4.22 -5.62
C PHE A 206 11.91 3.84 -5.95
N ILE A 207 12.29 3.90 -7.23
CA ILE A 207 13.69 3.70 -7.64
C ILE A 207 14.59 4.78 -7.04
N ALA A 208 14.20 6.06 -7.12
CA ALA A 208 14.99 7.16 -6.59
C ALA A 208 15.16 7.06 -5.06
N LEU A 209 14.08 6.74 -4.33
CA LEU A 209 14.13 6.51 -2.90
C LEU A 209 15.00 5.29 -2.56
N GLY A 210 14.86 4.18 -3.29
CA GLY A 210 15.71 2.99 -3.10
C GLY A 210 17.20 3.28 -3.34
N LEU A 211 17.54 3.99 -4.43
CA LEU A 211 18.91 4.38 -4.73
C LEU A 211 19.48 5.35 -3.69
N SER A 212 18.65 6.25 -3.15
CA SER A 212 19.07 7.14 -2.06
C SER A 212 19.44 6.40 -0.77
N ALA A 213 19.05 5.12 -0.61
CA ALA A 213 19.38 4.28 0.55
C ALA A 213 20.74 3.61 0.38
N VAL A 214 21.06 3.25 -0.88
CA VAL A 214 22.30 2.56 -1.24
C VAL A 214 23.52 3.45 -0.96
N VAL A 215 23.44 4.75 -1.23
CA VAL A 215 24.54 5.69 -1.02
C VAL A 215 24.98 5.81 0.45
N PRO A 216 24.11 6.18 1.42
CA PRO A 216 24.49 6.27 2.83
C PRO A 216 24.92 4.92 3.39
N LEU A 217 24.28 3.82 2.97
CA LEU A 217 24.65 2.48 3.42
C LEU A 217 26.05 2.08 2.92
N SER A 218 26.37 2.39 1.66
CA SER A 218 27.70 2.14 1.10
C SER A 218 28.75 3.00 1.76
N HIS A 219 28.44 4.29 2.03
CA HIS A 219 29.35 5.18 2.73
C HIS A 219 29.66 4.67 4.13
N ALA A 220 28.64 4.36 4.93
CA ALA A 220 28.80 3.80 6.27
C ALA A 220 29.61 2.49 6.24
N LEU A 221 29.34 1.62 5.26
CA LEU A 221 30.06 0.35 5.14
C LEU A 221 31.56 0.55 4.86
N LEU A 222 31.91 1.55 4.06
CA LEU A 222 33.29 1.89 3.71
C LEU A 222 34.02 2.60 4.85
N THR A 223 33.34 3.44 5.63
CA THR A 223 33.97 4.23 6.70
C THR A 223 34.03 3.52 8.05
N HIS A 224 32.97 2.80 8.42
CA HIS A 224 32.85 2.18 9.76
C HIS A 224 33.13 0.67 9.75
N GLY A 225 32.99 0.03 8.58
CA GLY A 225 33.19 -1.40 8.41
C GLY A 225 31.98 -2.25 8.82
N LEU A 226 31.92 -3.47 8.30
CA LEU A 226 30.76 -4.36 8.48
C LEU A 226 30.53 -4.81 9.93
N GLY A 227 31.60 -4.98 10.71
CA GLY A 227 31.51 -5.42 12.12
C GLY A 227 30.74 -4.42 12.98
N THR A 228 31.17 -3.16 12.94
CA THR A 228 30.53 -2.05 13.66
C THR A 228 29.07 -1.87 13.25
N LEU A 229 28.79 -1.82 11.94
CA LEU A 229 27.41 -1.66 11.46
C LEU A 229 26.49 -2.84 11.81
N ARG A 230 27.04 -4.04 11.99
CA ARG A 230 26.26 -5.19 12.43
C ARG A 230 25.79 -5.03 13.87
N GLU A 231 26.64 -4.48 14.74
CA GLU A 231 26.36 -4.31 16.17
C GLU A 231 25.52 -3.06 16.44
N GLU A 232 25.82 -1.94 15.78
CA GLU A 232 25.21 -0.64 16.09
C GLU A 232 23.88 -0.42 15.37
N MET A 233 23.80 -0.69 14.07
CA MET A 233 22.58 -0.45 13.27
C MET A 233 21.84 -1.72 12.85
N GLY A 234 22.40 -2.91 13.11
CA GLY A 234 21.82 -4.17 12.67
C GLY A 234 21.77 -4.32 11.15
N VAL A 235 22.85 -3.93 10.44
CA VAL A 235 22.87 -3.79 8.97
C VAL A 235 22.38 -5.01 8.17
N HIS A 236 22.57 -6.20 8.71
CA HIS A 236 22.08 -7.46 8.12
C HIS A 236 20.55 -7.50 7.99
N PHE A 237 19.80 -6.91 8.93
CA PHE A 237 18.34 -6.77 8.82
C PHE A 237 17.94 -5.74 7.77
N VAL A 238 18.73 -4.67 7.61
CA VAL A 238 18.49 -3.66 6.56
C VAL A 238 18.68 -4.27 5.17
N VAL A 239 19.75 -5.06 4.98
CA VAL A 239 19.99 -5.77 3.72
C VAL A 239 18.90 -6.80 3.44
N LEU A 240 18.49 -7.59 4.45
CA LEU A 240 17.38 -8.54 4.32
C LEU A 240 16.08 -7.83 3.95
N SER A 241 15.77 -6.69 4.58
CA SER A 241 14.62 -5.87 4.23
C SER A 241 14.68 -5.40 2.77
N GLY A 242 15.84 -4.94 2.30
CA GLY A 242 16.04 -4.56 0.90
C GLY A 242 15.80 -5.72 -0.08
N ALA A 243 16.27 -6.93 0.27
CA ALA A 243 16.02 -8.13 -0.54
C ALA A 243 14.53 -8.50 -0.58
N LEU A 244 13.83 -8.40 0.55
CA LEU A 244 12.38 -8.63 0.63
C LEU A 244 11.60 -7.60 -0.19
N TYR A 245 12.03 -6.33 -0.21
CA TYR A 245 11.45 -5.29 -1.06
C TYR A 245 11.55 -5.64 -2.55
N ILE A 246 12.74 -6.04 -3.01
CA ILE A 246 12.96 -6.41 -4.42
C ILE A 246 12.13 -7.65 -4.78
N PHE A 247 12.17 -8.67 -3.93
CA PHE A 247 11.40 -9.89 -4.13
C PHE A 247 9.89 -9.60 -4.23
N GLY A 248 9.35 -8.82 -3.29
CA GLY A 248 7.93 -8.45 -3.29
C GLY A 248 7.52 -7.60 -4.50
N ALA A 249 8.42 -6.77 -5.05
CA ALA A 249 8.13 -5.96 -6.22
C ALA A 249 8.14 -6.75 -7.55
N VAL A 250 8.71 -7.96 -7.56
CA VAL A 250 8.80 -8.83 -8.74
C VAL A 250 7.65 -9.84 -8.82
N LEU A 251 6.97 -10.13 -7.70
CA LEU A 251 5.77 -10.97 -7.63
C LEU A 251 4.55 -10.26 -8.26
#